data_AF-A0A532CQQ1-F1
#
_entry.id   AF-A0A532CQQ1-F1
#
_cell.length_a   1.000
_cell.length_b   1.000
_cell.length_c   1.000
_cell.angle_alpha   90.00
_cell.angle_beta   90.00
_cell.angle_gamma   90.00
#
_symmetry.space_group_name_H-M   'P 1'
#
loop_
_entity.id
_entity.type
_entity.pdbx_description
1 polymer ?
#
loop_
_entity_poly.entity_id
_entity_poly.type
_entity_poly.pdbx_seq_one_letter_code
_entity_poly.pdbx_strand_id
1 'polypeptide(L)'
;MRAVVDVCERLDALGDTSKLDFVLWEALSGAAVIRYGRCFKQGVRHYLPTRALSAAPHELQETHAFVIALRDKHVAHSVNPFEENEVTVQIGDHFNSSQEITSVNTAHGRVLGLLFGMPAQLGELAKWWLGWLNREGKIEREKLVSLARTFTLEALKRQPQGVLGADTGRHTVTKRRKRP
;
A
#
# COMPACT_ATOMS: atom_id res chain seq x y z
N MET A 1 -0.94 6.38 3.88
CA MET A 1 -2.41 6.29 3.75
C MET A 1 -2.98 7.18 2.66
N ARG A 2 -2.77 8.51 2.64
CA ARG A 2 -3.29 9.35 1.53
C ARG A 2 -2.82 8.87 0.15
N ALA A 3 -1.52 8.66 -0.01
CA ALA A 3 -0.96 8.06 -1.23
C ALA A 3 -1.45 6.63 -1.55
N VAL A 4 -2.14 5.94 -0.65
CA VAL A 4 -2.80 4.65 -0.95
C VAL A 4 -4.16 4.94 -1.58
N VAL A 5 -4.94 5.85 -0.97
CA VAL A 5 -6.22 6.34 -1.53
C VAL A 5 -6.03 6.84 -2.96
N ASP A 6 -5.05 7.72 -3.19
CA ASP A 6 -4.80 8.31 -4.51
C ASP A 6 -4.46 7.25 -5.58
N VAL A 7 -3.83 6.13 -5.19
CA VAL A 7 -3.51 5.02 -6.10
C VAL A 7 -4.73 4.14 -6.35
N CYS A 8 -5.53 3.86 -5.31
CA CYS A 8 -6.78 3.13 -5.44
C CYS A 8 -7.78 3.84 -6.36
N GLU A 9 -7.94 5.16 -6.23
CA GLU A 9 -8.81 5.95 -7.10
C GLU A 9 -8.36 5.90 -8.57
N ARG A 10 -7.04 5.89 -8.82
CA ARG A 10 -6.49 5.72 -10.17
C ARG A 10 -6.74 4.32 -10.72
N LEU A 11 -6.62 3.29 -9.89
CA LEU A 11 -6.93 1.91 -10.27
C LEU A 11 -8.41 1.75 -10.62
N ASP A 12 -9.32 2.29 -9.80
CA ASP A 12 -10.76 2.24 -10.08
C ASP A 12 -11.09 2.96 -11.40
N ALA A 13 -10.44 4.09 -11.69
CA ALA A 13 -10.60 4.80 -12.96
C ALA A 13 -10.06 4.03 -14.17
N LEU A 14 -9.09 3.12 -13.98
CA LEU A 14 -8.55 2.24 -15.02
C LEU A 14 -9.41 0.98 -15.22
N GLY A 15 -10.36 0.70 -14.34
CA GLY A 15 -11.20 -0.50 -14.36
C GLY A 15 -12.22 -0.58 -15.50
N ASP A 16 -12.27 0.41 -16.41
CA ASP A 16 -13.04 0.32 -17.66
C ASP A 16 -12.39 -0.75 -18.56
N THR A 17 -13.06 -1.90 -18.67
CA THR A 17 -12.53 -3.14 -19.25
C THR A 17 -12.32 -3.09 -20.75
N SER A 18 -12.78 -2.03 -21.44
CA SER A 18 -12.70 -1.95 -22.90
C SER A 18 -11.27 -1.90 -23.45
N LYS A 19 -10.27 -1.45 -22.65
CA LYS A 19 -8.82 -1.45 -22.98
C LYS A 19 -7.93 -1.51 -21.74
N LEU A 20 -8.09 -2.54 -20.90
CA LEU A 20 -7.29 -2.67 -19.69
C LEU A 20 -5.80 -2.88 -20.02
N ASP A 21 -4.95 -1.94 -19.61
CA ASP A 21 -3.49 -2.09 -19.63
C ASP A 21 -3.07 -2.91 -18.39
N PHE A 22 -2.81 -4.20 -18.60
CA PHE A 22 -2.43 -5.14 -17.54
C PHE A 22 -1.11 -4.78 -16.86
N VAL A 23 -0.15 -4.20 -17.60
CA VAL A 23 1.16 -3.80 -17.05
C VAL A 23 0.95 -2.64 -16.09
N LEU A 24 0.15 -1.64 -16.50
CA LEU A 24 -0.17 -0.51 -15.64
C LEU A 24 -1.00 -0.94 -14.42
N TRP A 25 -1.98 -1.85 -14.61
CA TRP A 25 -2.80 -2.40 -13.54
C TRP A 25 -1.95 -3.10 -12.47
N GLU A 26 -1.05 -3.99 -12.88
CA GLU A 26 -0.13 -4.70 -11.99
C GLU A 26 0.79 -3.72 -11.26
N ALA A 27 1.41 -2.77 -11.97
CA ALA A 27 2.32 -1.80 -11.38
C ALA A 27 1.64 -0.96 -10.29
N LEU A 28 0.43 -0.47 -10.55
CA LEU A 28 -0.35 0.32 -9.59
C LEU A 28 -0.88 -0.55 -8.44
N SER A 29 -1.32 -1.78 -8.72
CA SER A 29 -1.75 -2.74 -7.70
C SER A 29 -0.61 -3.05 -6.72
N GLY A 30 0.57 -3.38 -7.23
CA GLY A 30 1.77 -3.60 -6.43
C GLY A 30 2.15 -2.36 -5.62
N ALA A 31 2.10 -1.17 -6.23
CA ALA A 31 2.36 0.08 -5.52
C ALA A 31 1.37 0.32 -4.37
N ALA A 32 0.07 0.08 -4.57
CA ALA A 32 -0.95 0.22 -3.53
C ALA A 32 -0.69 -0.74 -2.35
N VAL A 33 -0.49 -2.03 -2.66
CA VAL A 33 -0.23 -3.09 -1.68
C VAL A 33 1.04 -2.82 -0.87
N ILE A 34 2.14 -2.41 -1.53
CA ILE A 34 3.41 -2.08 -0.86
C ILE A 34 3.24 -0.86 0.05
N ARG A 35 2.62 0.22 -0.46
CA ARG A 35 2.43 1.46 0.31
C ARG A 35 1.55 1.22 1.53
N TYR A 36 0.50 0.44 1.38
CA TYR A 36 -0.38 0.06 2.48
C TYR A 36 0.34 -0.82 3.51
N GLY A 37 0.92 -1.94 3.09
CA GLY A 37 1.56 -2.89 4.01
C GLY A 37 2.77 -2.33 4.75
N ARG A 38 3.48 -1.34 4.18
CA ARG A 38 4.57 -0.61 4.86
C ARG A 38 4.13 0.10 6.13
N CYS A 39 2.85 0.41 6.31
CA CYS A 39 2.34 1.03 7.53
C CYS A 39 2.24 0.05 8.72
N PHE A 40 2.25 -1.26 8.47
CA PHE A 40 1.94 -2.27 9.50
C PHE A 40 3.08 -3.25 9.76
N LYS A 41 4.13 -3.23 8.93
CA LYS A 41 5.19 -4.23 8.98
C LYS A 41 6.39 -3.73 9.77
N GLN A 42 6.90 -4.63 10.60
CA GLN A 42 7.99 -4.36 11.53
C GLN A 42 9.31 -4.20 10.78
N GLY A 43 10.12 -3.26 11.27
CA GLY A 43 11.41 -2.85 10.73
C GLY A 43 11.95 -1.72 11.60
N VAL A 44 12.75 -0.81 11.04
CA VAL A 44 13.34 0.32 11.80
C VAL A 44 12.32 1.46 12.08
N ARG A 45 11.08 1.35 11.57
CA ARG A 45 10.08 2.43 11.60
C ARG A 45 8.96 2.13 12.59
N HIS A 46 8.36 3.17 13.16
CA HIS A 46 7.11 3.06 13.91
C HIS A 46 5.98 2.61 12.99
N TYR A 47 5.19 1.64 13.46
CA TYR A 47 4.09 1.02 12.71
C TYR A 47 2.75 1.37 13.34
N LEU A 48 1.69 1.27 12.54
CA LEU A 48 0.34 1.46 13.02
C LEU A 48 -0.10 0.29 13.89
N PRO A 49 -0.71 0.55 15.05
CA PRO A 49 -1.14 -0.51 15.94
C PRO A 49 -2.30 -1.28 15.32
N THR A 50 -2.08 -2.55 14.97
CA THR A 50 -3.11 -3.43 14.38
C THR A 50 -4.30 -3.62 15.32
N ARG A 51 -4.12 -3.51 16.63
CA ARG A 51 -5.22 -3.52 17.62
C ARG A 51 -6.30 -2.46 17.35
N ALA A 52 -5.97 -1.35 16.70
CA ALA A 52 -6.97 -0.33 16.38
C ALA A 52 -8.00 -0.84 15.35
N LEU A 53 -7.61 -1.80 14.51
CA LEU A 53 -8.45 -2.39 13.46
C LEU A 53 -9.67 -3.15 14.02
N SER A 54 -9.64 -3.58 15.29
CA SER A 54 -10.80 -4.26 15.90
C SER A 54 -12.05 -3.37 16.00
N ALA A 55 -11.87 -2.05 15.93
CA ALA A 55 -12.95 -1.07 15.89
C ALA A 55 -13.46 -0.78 14.46
N ALA A 56 -12.87 -1.39 13.44
CA ALA A 56 -13.32 -1.24 12.05
C ALA A 56 -14.48 -2.20 11.74
N PRO A 57 -15.35 -1.86 10.77
CA PRO A 57 -16.29 -2.83 10.18
C PRO A 57 -15.59 -4.11 9.73
N HIS A 58 -16.29 -5.25 9.81
CA HIS A 58 -15.72 -6.58 9.53
C HIS A 58 -15.08 -6.66 8.15
N GLU A 59 -15.73 -6.09 7.14
CA GLU A 59 -15.28 -6.08 5.75
C GLU A 59 -13.92 -5.37 5.59
N LEU A 60 -13.67 -4.32 6.37
CA LEU A 60 -12.39 -3.62 6.39
C LEU A 60 -11.29 -4.44 7.07
N GLN A 61 -11.66 -5.25 8.08
CA GLN A 61 -10.71 -6.17 8.73
C GLN A 61 -10.30 -7.29 7.77
N GLU A 62 -11.26 -7.86 7.04
CA GLU A 62 -11.00 -8.86 6.00
C GLU A 62 -10.14 -8.30 4.87
N THR A 63 -10.46 -7.08 4.40
CA THR A 63 -9.67 -6.38 3.39
C THR A 63 -8.22 -6.17 3.87
N HIS A 64 -8.02 -5.78 5.14
CA HIS A 64 -6.69 -5.67 5.72
C HIS A 64 -5.95 -7.02 5.70
N ALA A 65 -6.59 -8.08 6.20
CA ALA A 65 -5.99 -9.41 6.27
C ALA A 65 -5.59 -9.91 4.88
N PHE A 66 -6.48 -9.77 3.90
CA PHE A 66 -6.23 -10.13 2.51
C PHE A 66 -5.04 -9.37 1.93
N VAL A 67 -5.00 -8.04 2.04
CA VAL A 67 -3.94 -7.22 1.43
C VAL A 67 -2.58 -7.48 2.08
N ILE A 68 -2.53 -7.71 3.40
CA ILE A 68 -1.29 -8.10 4.08
C ILE A 68 -0.83 -9.48 3.62
N ALA A 69 -1.74 -10.45 3.49
CA ALA A 69 -1.41 -11.78 2.99
C ALA A 69 -0.91 -11.76 1.53
N LEU A 70 -1.60 -11.01 0.66
CA LEU A 70 -1.20 -10.78 -0.73
C LEU A 70 0.21 -10.20 -0.80
N ARG A 71 0.48 -9.16 0.00
CA ARG A 71 1.82 -8.58 0.08
C ARG A 71 2.85 -9.62 0.48
N ASP A 72 2.64 -10.28 1.62
CA ASP A 72 3.66 -11.13 2.21
C ASP A 72 3.97 -12.32 1.31
N LYS A 73 2.93 -12.99 0.78
CA LYS A 73 3.09 -14.19 -0.03
C LYS A 73 3.62 -13.89 -1.43
N HIS A 74 3.20 -12.78 -2.03
CA HIS A 74 3.33 -12.61 -3.48
C HIS A 74 4.06 -11.35 -3.92
N VAL A 75 4.20 -10.35 -3.05
CA VAL A 75 4.90 -9.08 -3.41
C VAL A 75 6.26 -8.98 -2.71
N ALA A 76 6.31 -9.25 -1.41
CA ALA A 76 7.51 -9.08 -0.60
C ALA A 76 8.51 -10.23 -0.78
N HIS A 77 8.00 -11.42 -1.11
CA HIS A 77 8.77 -12.62 -1.39
C HIS A 77 8.56 -13.07 -2.84
N SER A 78 8.39 -12.11 -3.76
CA SER A 78 8.16 -12.45 -5.18
C SER A 78 9.24 -13.38 -5.66
N VAL A 79 8.80 -14.57 -6.07
CA VAL A 79 9.57 -15.54 -6.81
C VAL A 79 9.98 -14.87 -8.14
N ASN A 80 11.15 -15.21 -8.66
CA ASN A 80 11.64 -14.64 -9.91
C ASN A 80 10.65 -14.96 -11.04
N PRO A 81 10.26 -14.02 -11.92
CA PRO A 81 9.36 -14.31 -13.05
C PRO A 81 9.84 -15.45 -13.97
N PHE A 82 11.14 -15.77 -13.96
CA PHE A 82 11.70 -16.92 -14.70
C PHE A 82 11.47 -18.28 -14.01
N GLU A 83 10.96 -18.32 -12.79
CA GLU A 83 10.67 -19.52 -12.01
C GLU A 83 9.17 -19.87 -12.00
N GLU A 84 8.30 -18.97 -12.50
CA GLU A 84 6.86 -19.19 -12.66
C GLU A 84 6.53 -19.45 -14.15
N ASN A 85 5.92 -20.60 -14.43
CA ASN A 85 5.49 -21.01 -15.77
C ASN A 85 3.97 -21.04 -15.82
N GLU A 86 3.37 -20.36 -16.80
CA GLU A 86 1.93 -20.43 -17.06
C GLU A 86 1.66 -21.16 -18.39
N VAL A 87 0.63 -22.00 -18.40
CA VAL A 87 0.16 -22.66 -19.62
C VAL A 87 -0.83 -21.72 -20.30
N THR A 88 -0.51 -21.30 -21.52
CA THR A 88 -1.35 -20.45 -22.34
C THR A 88 -1.95 -21.24 -23.49
N VAL A 89 -3.23 -21.00 -23.77
CA VAL A 89 -3.95 -21.63 -24.87
C VAL A 89 -4.29 -20.54 -25.88
N GLN A 90 -3.83 -20.71 -27.11
CA GLN A 90 -4.23 -19.84 -28.21
C GLN A 90 -5.45 -20.45 -28.90
N ILE A 91 -6.47 -19.62 -29.08
CA ILE A 91 -7.70 -19.97 -29.81
C ILE A 91 -7.66 -19.17 -31.11
N GLY A 92 -7.71 -19.88 -32.23
CA GLY A 92 -7.85 -19.26 -33.54
C GLY A 92 -9.32 -19.12 -33.90
N ASP A 93 -9.76 -17.90 -34.21
CA ASP A 93 -11.04 -17.71 -34.90
C ASP A 93 -10.82 -17.98 -36.38
N HIS A 94 -11.40 -19.08 -36.89
CA HIS A 94 -11.55 -19.27 -38.33
C HIS A 94 -12.84 -18.64 -38.81
N PHE A 95 -12.78 -18.04 -40.00
CA PHE A 95 -13.78 -17.14 -40.59
C PHE A 95 -15.24 -17.67 -40.68
N ASN A 96 -15.56 -18.88 -40.22
CA ASN A 96 -16.93 -19.41 -40.20
C ASN A 96 -17.16 -20.49 -39.11
N SER A 97 -17.25 -20.08 -37.85
CA SER A 97 -18.01 -20.73 -36.75
C SER A 97 -17.38 -21.81 -35.86
N SER A 98 -16.12 -22.22 -36.05
CA SER A 98 -15.43 -23.06 -35.06
C SER A 98 -14.26 -22.31 -34.41
N GLN A 99 -14.34 -22.19 -33.08
CA GLN A 99 -13.18 -21.85 -32.26
C GLN A 99 -12.38 -23.11 -32.04
N GLU A 100 -11.18 -23.16 -32.61
CA GLU A 100 -10.25 -24.28 -32.40
C GLU A 100 -9.05 -23.82 -31.59
N ILE A 101 -8.62 -24.69 -30.68
CA ILE A 101 -7.36 -24.52 -29.96
C ILE A 101 -6.25 -24.72 -31.00
N THR A 102 -5.54 -23.65 -31.33
CA THR A 102 -4.49 -23.66 -32.35
C THR A 102 -3.14 -24.03 -31.78
N SER A 103 -2.87 -23.68 -30.52
CA SER A 103 -1.67 -24.13 -29.82
C SER A 103 -1.81 -24.04 -28.31
N VAL A 104 -1.00 -24.84 -27.61
CA VAL A 104 -0.77 -24.76 -26.17
C VAL A 104 0.71 -24.44 -25.98
N ASN A 105 1.01 -23.33 -25.33
CA ASN A 105 2.38 -22.86 -25.10
C ASN A 105 2.63 -22.61 -23.62
N THR A 106 3.87 -22.78 -23.20
CA THR A 106 4.33 -22.32 -21.89
C THR A 106 4.81 -20.88 -22.02
N ALA A 107 4.22 -19.97 -21.26
CA ALA A 107 4.66 -18.59 -21.14
C ALA A 107 5.37 -18.38 -19.79
N HIS A 108 6.42 -17.58 -19.79
CA HIS A 108 7.07 -17.11 -18.57
C HIS A 108 6.51 -15.73 -18.25
N GLY A 109 5.71 -15.64 -17.20
CA GLY A 109 5.03 -14.41 -16.85
C GLY A 109 4.12 -14.64 -15.65
N ARG A 110 3.92 -13.57 -14.90
CA ARG A 110 2.98 -13.50 -13.80
C ARG A 110 2.33 -12.13 -13.87
N VAL A 111 1.01 -12.08 -13.81
CA VAL A 111 0.29 -10.82 -13.58
C VAL A 111 -0.22 -10.83 -12.14
N LEU A 112 0.39 -10.03 -11.28
CA LEU A 112 -0.06 -9.85 -9.91
C LEU A 112 -0.86 -8.55 -9.76
N GLY A 113 -2.19 -8.66 -9.79
CA GLY A 113 -3.10 -7.54 -9.60
C GLY A 113 -3.93 -7.64 -8.32
N LEU A 114 -4.47 -6.50 -7.88
CA LEU A 114 -5.69 -6.52 -7.08
C LEU A 114 -6.84 -7.05 -7.95
N LEU A 115 -7.79 -7.77 -7.34
CA LEU A 115 -9.01 -8.18 -8.05
C LEU A 115 -9.87 -6.95 -8.39
N PHE A 116 -10.74 -7.06 -9.38
CA PHE A 116 -11.72 -5.99 -9.65
C PHE A 116 -12.55 -5.69 -8.39
N GLY A 117 -12.76 -4.41 -8.09
CA GLY A 117 -13.44 -3.95 -6.86
C GLY A 117 -12.57 -3.90 -5.59
N MET A 118 -11.45 -4.61 -5.54
CA MET A 118 -10.50 -4.50 -4.42
C MET A 118 -9.85 -3.11 -4.29
N PRO A 119 -9.54 -2.36 -5.35
CA PRO A 119 -8.97 -1.02 -5.20
C PRO A 119 -9.91 -0.09 -4.42
N ALA A 120 -11.21 -0.06 -4.74
CA ALA A 120 -12.23 0.64 -3.94
C ALA A 120 -12.24 0.20 -2.47
N GLN A 121 -12.26 -1.12 -2.19
CA GLN A 121 -12.25 -1.64 -0.81
C GLN A 121 -10.98 -1.22 -0.03
N LEU A 122 -9.82 -1.33 -0.66
CA LEU A 122 -8.55 -0.86 -0.08
C LEU A 122 -8.53 0.66 0.11
N GLY A 123 -9.17 1.40 -0.80
CA GLY A 123 -9.36 2.85 -0.71
C GLY A 123 -10.16 3.23 0.52
N GLU A 124 -11.31 2.57 0.75
CA GLU A 124 -12.15 2.78 1.93
C GLU A 124 -11.42 2.41 3.23
N LEU A 125 -10.69 1.29 3.24
CA LEU A 125 -9.83 0.92 4.36
C LEU A 125 -8.76 1.99 4.64
N ALA A 126 -8.11 2.52 3.61
CA ALA A 126 -7.11 3.58 3.77
C ALA A 126 -7.72 4.90 4.26
N LYS A 127 -8.94 5.25 3.83
CA LYS A 127 -9.71 6.40 4.34
C LYS A 127 -10.09 6.20 5.81
N TRP A 128 -10.53 5.01 6.19
CA TRP A 128 -10.81 4.67 7.59
C TRP A 128 -9.57 4.87 8.48
N TRP A 129 -8.40 4.37 8.05
CA TRP A 129 -7.13 4.59 8.76
C TRP A 129 -6.74 6.07 8.84
N LEU A 130 -6.96 6.87 7.80
CA LEU A 130 -6.75 8.32 7.86
C LEU A 130 -7.65 8.98 8.91
N GLY A 131 -8.93 8.59 8.95
CA GLY A 131 -9.87 9.08 9.94
C GLY A 131 -9.42 8.75 11.36
N TRP A 132 -9.00 7.50 11.60
CA TRP A 132 -8.45 7.08 12.89
C TRP A 132 -7.18 7.86 13.26
N LEU A 133 -6.22 7.99 12.35
CA LEU A 133 -4.97 8.72 12.57
C LEU A 133 -5.20 10.19 12.91
N ASN A 134 -6.15 10.84 12.24
CA ASN A 134 -6.49 12.23 12.52
C ASN A 134 -7.11 12.39 13.91
N ARG A 135 -7.92 11.44 14.36
CA ARG A 135 -8.48 11.44 15.72
C ARG A 135 -7.39 11.27 16.78
N GLU A 136 -6.53 10.26 16.64
CA GLU A 136 -5.42 10.04 17.58
C GLU A 136 -4.44 11.21 17.59
N GLY A 137 -4.13 11.76 16.41
CA GLY A 137 -3.27 12.94 16.30
C GLY A 137 -3.87 14.17 16.96
N LYS A 138 -5.20 14.33 16.94
CA LYS A 138 -5.89 15.40 17.66
C LYS A 138 -5.82 15.19 19.17
N ILE A 139 -6.12 13.99 19.66
CA ILE A 139 -6.04 13.64 21.09
C ILE A 139 -4.64 13.90 21.63
N GLU A 140 -3.61 13.43 20.92
CA GLU A 140 -2.24 13.60 21.37
C GLU A 140 -1.80 15.07 21.32
N ARG A 141 -2.24 15.83 20.30
CA ARG A 141 -1.99 17.27 20.23
C ARG A 141 -2.61 18.02 21.40
N GLU A 142 -3.83 17.67 21.79
CA GLU A 142 -4.51 18.29 22.94
C GLU A 142 -3.76 18.02 24.26
N LYS A 143 -3.26 16.79 24.46
CA LYS A 143 -2.39 16.47 25.60
C LYS A 143 -1.08 17.25 25.58
N LEU A 144 -0.46 17.38 24.42
CA LEU A 144 0.78 18.14 24.28
C LEU A 144 0.55 19.63 24.52
N VAL A 145 -0.58 20.19 24.10
CA VAL A 145 -0.94 21.58 24.37
C VAL A 145 -1.21 21.80 25.86
N SER A 146 -1.93 20.90 26.52
CA SER A 146 -2.17 21.02 27.97
C SER A 146 -0.88 20.91 28.77
N LEU A 147 0.02 19.99 28.38
CA LEU A 147 1.36 19.89 28.95
C LEU A 147 2.19 21.14 28.66
N ALA A 148 2.21 21.65 27.42
CA ALA A 148 2.99 22.83 27.07
C ALA A 148 2.57 24.07 27.88
N ARG A 149 1.27 24.19 28.21
CA ARG A 149 0.74 25.28 29.05
C ARG A 149 1.26 25.25 30.49
N THR A 150 1.81 24.14 30.99
CA THR A 150 2.41 24.08 32.34
C THR A 150 3.85 24.61 32.37
N PHE A 151 4.48 24.79 31.21
CA PHE A 151 5.82 25.34 31.12
C PHE A 151 5.79 26.86 30.98
N THR A 152 6.83 27.53 31.49
CA THR A 152 7.06 28.94 31.17
C THR A 152 7.50 29.09 29.71
N LEU A 153 7.22 30.26 29.12
CA LEU A 153 7.58 30.55 27.73
C LEU A 153 9.09 30.37 27.47
N GLU A 154 9.94 30.71 28.44
CA GLU A 154 11.38 30.50 28.34
C GLU A 154 11.78 29.02 28.35
N ALA A 155 11.14 28.21 29.20
CA ALA A 155 11.39 26.78 29.24
C ALA A 155 10.99 26.09 27.93
N LEU A 156 9.89 26.52 27.29
CA LEU A 156 9.48 26.05 25.96
C LEU A 156 10.48 26.45 24.87
N LYS A 157 10.99 27.68 24.89
CA LYS A 157 11.99 28.16 23.92
C LYS A 157 13.33 27.43 24.00
N ARG A 158 13.67 26.88 25.17
CA ARG A 158 14.90 26.08 25.38
C ARG A 158 14.75 24.61 24.96
N GLN A 159 13.54 24.14 24.67
CA GLN A 159 13.36 22.78 24.15
C GLN A 159 13.93 22.66 22.73
N PRO A 160 14.51 21.51 22.35
CA PRO A 160 14.99 21.30 20.99
C PRO A 160 13.83 21.47 20.01
N GLN A 161 14.00 22.35 19.02
CA GLN A 161 13.01 22.52 17.97
C GLN A 161 12.86 21.19 17.21
N GLY A 162 11.62 20.70 17.12
CA GLY A 162 11.32 19.48 16.37
C GLY A 162 11.66 19.64 14.89
N VAL A 163 11.94 18.51 14.23
CA VAL A 163 12.32 18.40 12.80
C VAL A 163 11.27 18.99 11.83
N LEU A 164 10.07 19.36 12.31
CA LEU A 164 8.98 19.91 11.51
C LEU A 164 8.87 21.45 11.54
N GLY A 165 9.97 22.15 11.81
CA GLY A 165 10.06 23.60 11.68
C GLY A 165 11.47 24.13 11.42
N ALA A 166 12.47 23.24 11.23
CA ALA A 166 13.82 23.63 10.91
C ALA A 166 13.95 23.92 9.41
N ASP A 167 14.44 25.11 9.13
CA ASP A 167 14.96 25.58 7.85
C ASP A 167 15.79 24.48 7.14
N THR A 168 15.76 24.51 5.80
CA THR A 168 16.27 23.54 4.84
C THR A 168 17.81 23.36 4.81
N GLY A 169 18.44 23.27 5.98
CA GLY A 169 19.87 23.00 6.16
C GLY A 169 20.18 21.50 6.18
N ARG A 170 20.47 20.93 5.01
CA ARG A 170 21.22 19.69 4.74
C ARG A 170 21.46 18.76 5.95
N HIS A 171 20.61 17.74 6.11
CA HIS A 171 20.99 16.56 6.89
C HIS A 171 21.78 15.58 6.01
N THR A 172 23.10 15.55 6.21
CA THR A 172 23.99 14.49 5.73
C THR A 172 23.59 13.16 6.37
N VAL A 173 23.14 12.22 5.53
CA VAL A 173 22.85 10.83 5.91
C VAL A 173 24.15 10.15 6.34
N THR A 174 24.24 9.79 7.62
CA THR A 174 25.33 9.00 8.18
C THR A 174 25.24 7.53 7.74
N LYS A 175 26.43 6.98 7.50
CA LYS A 175 26.80 5.71 6.86
C LYS A 175 25.93 4.48 7.22
N ARG A 176 25.50 3.77 6.17
CA ARG A 176 25.04 2.36 6.19
C ARG A 176 26.10 1.47 6.85
N ARG A 177 25.71 0.70 7.88
CA ARG A 177 26.48 -0.45 8.37
C ARG A 177 26.55 -1.52 7.26
N LYS A 178 27.76 -1.93 6.88
CA LYS A 178 28.01 -3.19 6.16
C LYS A 178 27.57 -4.35 7.05
N ARG A 179 26.79 -5.29 6.50
CA ARG A 179 26.59 -6.62 7.10
C ARG A 179 27.66 -7.59 6.56
N PRO A 180 28.00 -8.63 7.35
CA PRO A 180 29.08 -9.56 7.07
C PRO A 180 28.86 -10.36 5.78
#